data_AF-A0A2T7DLB8-F1
#
_entry.id   AF-A0A2T7DLB8-F1
#
_cell.length_a   1.000
_cell.length_b   1.000
_cell.length_c   1.000
_cell.angle_alpha   90.00
_cell.angle_beta   90.00
_cell.angle_gamma   90.00
#
_symmetry.space_group_name_H-M   'P 1'
#
loop_
_entity.id
_entity.type
_entity.pdbx_description
1 polymer ?
#
loop_
_entity_poly.entity_id
_entity_poly.type
_entity_poly.pdbx_seq_one_letter_code
_entity_poly.pdbx_strand_id
1 'polypeptide(L)'
;MMDAITRCNMQLDNITYRKVSRRWRHYLPASFADAVIGGSRNIDGERMRVHFTGNQIGYEVPNCRMIIAPVCYLGKWSCYYWDFMNKKIILLDPMKMNMNPATVELTTIGWYLL
;
A
#
# COMPACT_ATOMS: atom_id res chain seq x y z
N MET A 1 -3.30 1.89 15.78
CA MET A 1 -4.18 3.01 15.37
C MET A 1 -4.34 3.06 13.85
N MET A 2 -3.26 3.18 13.07
CA MET A 2 -3.35 3.30 11.61
C MET A 2 -4.02 2.11 10.91
N ASP A 3 -3.82 0.88 11.37
CA ASP A 3 -4.53 -0.28 10.81
C ASP A 3 -6.05 -0.17 10.93
N ALA A 4 -6.57 0.47 11.98
CA ALA A 4 -8.01 0.69 12.12
C ALA A 4 -8.52 1.68 11.08
N ILE A 5 -7.74 2.73 10.78
CA ILE A 5 -8.05 3.72 9.75
C ILE A 5 -8.00 3.07 8.37
N THR A 6 -6.94 2.31 8.07
CA THR A 6 -6.82 1.54 6.83
C THR A 6 -8.00 0.58 6.64
N ARG A 7 -8.37 -0.16 7.69
CA ARG A 7 -9.54 -1.05 7.66
C ARG A 7 -10.84 -0.30 7.43
N CYS A 8 -11.04 0.86 8.07
CA CYS A 8 -12.23 1.69 7.88
C CYS A 8 -12.36 2.13 6.41
N ASN A 9 -11.27 2.64 5.82
CA ASN A 9 -11.25 3.03 4.41
C ASN A 9 -11.51 1.85 3.47
N MET A 10 -10.93 0.68 3.77
CA MET A 10 -11.18 -0.55 3.01
C MET A 10 -12.66 -0.98 3.09
N GLN A 11 -13.31 -0.83 4.25
CA GLN A 11 -14.73 -1.15 4.41
C GLN A 11 -15.62 -0.19 3.61
N LEU A 12 -15.28 1.11 3.58
CA LEU A 12 -15.97 2.09 2.75
C LEU A 12 -15.85 1.73 1.26
N ASP A 13 -14.63 1.39 0.80
CA ASP A 13 -14.42 0.93 -0.58
C ASP A 13 -15.20 -0.36 -0.88
N ASN A 14 -15.30 -1.28 0.07
CA ASN A 14 -16.11 -2.50 -0.09
C ASN A 14 -17.60 -2.22 -0.28
N ILE A 15 -18.13 -1.16 0.35
CA ILE A 15 -19.50 -0.70 0.13
C ILE A 15 -19.62 -0.09 -1.26
N THR A 16 -18.71 0.82 -1.64
CA THR A 16 -18.72 1.52 -2.92
C THR A 16 -18.62 0.57 -4.11
N TYR A 17 -17.69 -0.39 -4.05
CA TYR A 17 -17.41 -1.34 -5.13
C TYR A 17 -18.12 -2.68 -4.95
N ARG A 18 -19.20 -2.74 -4.16
CA ARG A 18 -19.89 -4.01 -3.82
C ARG A 18 -20.28 -4.88 -5.03
N LYS A 19 -20.57 -4.26 -6.17
CA LYS A 19 -21.00 -4.95 -7.41
C LYS A 19 -19.89 -5.07 -8.47
N VAL A 20 -18.68 -4.63 -8.18
CA VAL A 20 -17.59 -4.54 -9.16
C VAL A 20 -16.34 -5.23 -8.61
N SER A 21 -15.77 -6.12 -9.41
CA SER A 21 -14.53 -6.83 -9.06
C SER A 21 -13.30 -5.92 -9.15
N ARG A 22 -13.29 -4.96 -10.09
CA ARG A 22 -12.18 -4.01 -10.23
C ARG A 22 -12.22 -2.92 -9.16
N ARG A 23 -11.11 -2.77 -8.44
CA ARG A 23 -10.93 -1.74 -7.41
C ARG A 23 -9.97 -0.66 -7.89
N TRP A 24 -10.18 0.57 -7.43
CA TRP A 24 -9.25 1.65 -7.74
C TRP A 24 -7.95 1.50 -6.96
N ARG A 25 -8.06 1.12 -5.68
CA ARG A 25 -6.96 1.08 -4.73
C ARG A 25 -7.00 -0.20 -3.91
N HIS A 26 -5.82 -0.68 -3.55
CA HIS A 26 -5.62 -1.74 -2.56
C HIS A 26 -4.91 -1.16 -1.34
N TYR A 27 -5.33 -1.58 -0.15
CA TYR A 27 -4.80 -1.09 1.11
C TYR A 27 -3.96 -2.17 1.78
N LEU A 28 -2.70 -1.85 2.06
CA LEU A 28 -1.83 -2.68 2.88
C LEU A 28 -1.93 -2.25 4.36
N PRO A 29 -1.90 -3.20 5.32
CA PRO A 29 -1.82 -2.86 6.72
C PRO A 29 -0.45 -2.28 7.07
N ALA A 30 -0.34 -1.50 8.13
CA ALA A 30 0.95 -0.97 8.61
C ALA A 30 1.90 -2.11 9.03
N SER A 31 1.35 -3.21 9.55
CA SER A 31 2.12 -4.40 9.90
C SER A 31 2.89 -5.02 8.72
N PHE A 32 2.41 -4.82 7.48
CA PHE A 32 3.15 -5.21 6.28
C PHE A 32 4.46 -4.41 6.17
N ALA A 33 4.38 -3.08 6.33
CA ALA A 33 5.55 -2.22 6.27
C ALA A 33 6.53 -2.53 7.41
N ASP A 34 6.03 -2.78 8.62
CA ASP A 34 6.86 -3.17 9.76
C ASP A 34 7.64 -4.47 9.48
N ALA A 35 7.01 -5.45 8.83
CA ALA A 35 7.66 -6.71 8.45
C ALA A 35 8.77 -6.50 7.40
N VAL A 36 8.53 -5.62 6.41
CA VAL A 36 9.54 -5.27 5.40
C VAL A 36 10.72 -4.54 6.04
N ILE A 37 10.46 -3.53 6.87
CA ILE A 37 11.49 -2.74 7.57
C ILE A 37 12.30 -3.61 8.53
N GLY A 38 11.65 -4.55 9.22
CA GLY A 38 12.29 -5.52 10.10
C GLY A 38 13.23 -6.50 9.39
N GLY A 39 13.41 -6.38 8.07
CA GLY A 39 14.34 -7.19 7.30
C GLY A 39 13.82 -8.60 7.06
N SER A 40 12.49 -8.78 6.93
CA SER A 40 11.92 -10.06 6.49
C SER A 40 12.54 -10.46 5.16
N ARG A 41 13.46 -11.43 5.19
CA ARG A 41 14.18 -11.95 4.02
C ARG A 41 13.27 -12.74 3.06
N ASN A 42 12.09 -13.12 3.53
CA ASN A 42 11.11 -13.89 2.78
C ASN A 42 9.93 -12.98 2.40
N ILE A 43 10.20 -12.01 1.53
CA ILE A 43 9.15 -11.17 0.93
C ILE A 43 8.15 -12.05 0.13
N ASP A 44 8.61 -13.21 -0.34
CA ASP A 44 7.77 -14.24 -1.01
C ASP A 44 7.08 -15.22 -0.04
N GLY A 45 7.29 -15.05 1.27
CA GLY A 45 6.72 -15.95 2.27
C GLY A 45 5.18 -15.86 2.31
N GLU A 46 4.53 -16.95 2.71
CA GLU A 46 3.07 -17.04 2.85
C GLU A 46 2.46 -15.86 3.64
N ARG A 47 3.18 -15.39 4.66
CA ARG A 47 2.81 -14.24 5.50
C ARG A 47 2.76 -12.91 4.77
N MET A 48 3.56 -12.73 3.72
CA MET A 48 3.55 -11.51 2.91
C MET A 48 2.53 -11.64 1.78
N ARG A 49 2.44 -12.82 1.16
CA ARG A 49 1.49 -13.13 0.09
C ARG A 49 0.03 -12.98 0.53
N VAL A 50 -0.30 -13.30 1.78
CA VAL A 50 -1.67 -13.15 2.31
C VAL A 50 -2.20 -11.71 2.18
N HIS A 51 -1.31 -10.71 2.15
CA HIS A 51 -1.70 -9.31 1.97
C HIS A 51 -2.11 -8.96 0.54
N PHE A 52 -1.73 -9.78 -0.46
CA PHE A 52 -2.05 -9.56 -1.88
C PHE A 52 -3.02 -10.61 -2.45
N THR A 53 -2.97 -11.85 -1.95
CA THR A 53 -3.72 -12.99 -2.50
C THR A 53 -4.53 -13.76 -1.45
N GLY A 54 -4.66 -13.24 -0.23
CA GLY A 54 -5.41 -13.94 0.81
C GLY A 54 -6.92 -13.98 0.53
N ASN A 55 -7.60 -15.03 0.99
CA ASN A 55 -9.02 -15.29 0.71
C ASN A 55 -9.97 -14.15 1.10
N GLN A 56 -9.58 -13.30 2.06
CA GLN A 56 -10.33 -12.09 2.43
C GLN A 56 -10.36 -11.01 1.34
N ILE A 57 -9.50 -11.11 0.32
CA ILE A 57 -9.39 -10.14 -0.79
C ILE A 57 -10.25 -10.64 -1.94
N GLY A 58 -11.48 -10.12 -2.05
CA GLY A 58 -12.44 -10.49 -3.09
C GLY A 58 -12.20 -9.84 -4.47
N TYR A 59 -10.97 -9.41 -4.76
CA TYR A 59 -10.60 -8.73 -5.99
C TYR A 59 -9.14 -9.00 -6.35
N GLU A 60 -8.79 -8.85 -7.62
CA GLU A 60 -7.41 -9.01 -8.09
C GLU A 60 -6.61 -7.74 -7.82
N VAL A 61 -5.66 -7.81 -6.89
CA VAL A 61 -4.77 -6.69 -6.55
C VAL A 61 -3.96 -6.17 -7.76
N PRO A 62 -3.46 -7.02 -8.69
CA PRO A 62 -2.80 -6.53 -9.90
C PRO A 62 -3.66 -5.64 -10.79
N ASN A 63 -5.00 -5.74 -10.69
CA ASN A 63 -5.93 -4.90 -11.45
C ASN A 63 -6.25 -3.57 -10.75
N CYS A 64 -5.73 -3.34 -9.55
CA CYS A 64 -5.85 -2.05 -8.88
C CYS A 64 -4.97 -1.01 -9.58
N ARG A 65 -5.46 0.23 -9.68
CA ARG A 65 -4.63 1.33 -10.19
C ARG A 65 -3.50 1.68 -9.21
N MET A 66 -3.75 1.50 -7.92
CA MET A 66 -2.78 1.89 -6.89
C MET A 66 -2.77 0.99 -5.67
N ILE A 67 -1.63 0.98 -4.98
CA ILE A 67 -1.47 0.41 -3.64
C ILE A 67 -1.15 1.52 -2.66
N ILE A 68 -1.78 1.48 -1.49
CA ILE A 68 -1.60 2.43 -0.41
C ILE A 68 -1.05 1.67 0.80
N ALA A 69 0.12 2.07 1.28
CA ALA A 69 0.75 1.50 2.46
C ALA A 69 1.09 2.58 3.50
N PRO A 70 0.47 2.55 4.69
CA PRO A 70 0.96 3.31 5.82
C PRO A 70 2.27 2.69 6.33
N VAL A 71 3.23 3.54 6.66
CA VAL A 71 4.56 3.13 7.14
C VAL A 71 4.86 3.88 8.42
N CYS A 72 5.21 3.15 9.48
CA CYS A 72 5.75 3.72 10.71
C CYS A 72 7.25 3.44 10.75
N TYR A 73 8.07 4.49 10.70
CA TYR A 73 9.52 4.36 10.84
C TYR A 73 10.00 5.27 11.97
N LEU A 74 10.64 4.68 12.99
CA LEU A 74 11.13 5.39 14.18
C LEU A 74 10.06 6.28 14.84
N GLY A 75 8.83 5.77 14.95
CA GLY A 75 7.70 6.49 15.55
C GLY A 75 7.07 7.58 14.67
N LYS A 76 7.56 7.78 13.43
CA LYS A 76 7.01 8.73 12.46
C LYS A 76 6.17 8.01 11.43
N TRP A 77 4.95 8.51 11.22
CA TRP A 77 4.02 7.96 10.26
C TRP A 77 4.12 8.67 8.92
N SER A 78 4.15 7.87 7.86
CA SER A 78 4.04 8.32 6.48
C SER A 78 3.14 7.37 5.70
N CYS A 79 2.69 7.77 4.52
CA CYS A 79 1.88 6.93 3.66
C CYS A 79 2.44 6.93 2.23
N TYR A 80 2.70 5.73 1.72
CA TYR A 80 3.22 5.49 0.39
C TYR A 80 2.06 5.14 -0.54
N TYR A 81 2.02 5.83 -1.67
CA TYR A 81 1.06 5.55 -2.75
C TYR A 81 1.85 5.11 -3.97
N TRP A 82 1.76 3.83 -4.28
CA TRP A 82 2.21 3.30 -5.57
C TRP A 82 1.11 3.55 -6.60
N ASP A 83 1.28 4.55 -7.46
CA ASP A 83 0.40 4.81 -8.60
C ASP A 83 0.99 4.13 -9.84
N PHE A 84 0.44 2.97 -10.19
CA PHE A 84 0.92 2.17 -11.32
C PHE A 84 0.60 2.81 -12.66
N MET A 85 -0.49 3.56 -12.75
CA MET A 85 -0.86 4.23 -14.01
C MET A 85 0.10 5.37 -14.32
N ASN A 86 0.44 6.18 -13.31
CA ASN A 86 1.38 7.28 -13.47
C ASN A 86 2.84 6.88 -13.29
N LYS A 87 3.12 5.60 -12.99
CA LYS A 87 4.44 5.03 -12.74
C LYS A 87 5.21 5.79 -11.65
N LYS A 88 4.55 6.14 -10.54
CA LYS A 88 5.13 6.97 -9.47
C LYS A 88 4.84 6.41 -8.09
N ILE A 89 5.80 6.59 -7.19
CA ILE A 89 5.60 6.47 -5.75
C ILE A 89 5.47 7.88 -5.19
N ILE A 90 4.32 8.14 -4.57
CA ILE A 90 4.05 9.41 -3.89
C ILE A 90 4.18 9.16 -2.39
N LEU A 91 5.07 9.90 -1.73
CA LEU A 91 5.23 9.87 -0.28
C LEU A 91 4.44 11.02 0.34
N LEU A 92 3.42 10.68 1.13
CA LEU A 92 2.75 11.63 2.02
C LEU A 92 3.38 11.54 3.41
N ASP A 93 4.21 12.52 3.73
CA ASP A 93 4.83 12.69 5.05
C ASP A 93 4.29 13.97 5.69
N PRO A 94 3.45 13.88 6.74
CA PRO A 94 2.88 15.05 7.41
C PRO A 94 3.96 15.94 8.04
N MET A 95 5.15 15.43 8.31
CA MET A 95 6.27 16.22 8.82
C MET A 95 6.97 17.03 7.72
N LYS A 96 6.63 16.80 6.45
CA LYS A 96 7.18 17.49 5.27
C LYS A 96 6.17 18.42 4.58
N MET A 97 5.07 18.81 5.25
CA MET A 97 3.99 19.62 4.65
C MET A 97 4.45 20.95 3.99
N ASN A 98 5.64 21.46 4.31
CA ASN A 98 6.20 22.68 3.71
C ASN A 98 7.14 22.43 2.52
N MET A 99 7.26 21.18 2.06
CA MET A 99 8.07 20.78 0.91
C MET A 99 7.16 20.16 -0.15
N ASN A 100 7.50 20.32 -1.43
CA ASN A 100 6.80 19.61 -2.51
C ASN A 100 6.72 18.10 -2.19
N PRO A 101 5.61 17.42 -2.50
CA PRO A 101 5.46 15.99 -2.25
C PRO A 101 6.65 15.23 -2.86
N ALA A 102 7.37 14.48 -2.02
CA ALA A 102 8.46 13.66 -2.50
C ALA A 102 7.87 12.61 -3.45
N THR A 103 8.25 12.71 -4.72
CA THR A 103 7.76 11.84 -5.78
C THR A 103 8.94 11.10 -6.37
N VAL A 104 8.86 9.78 -6.43
CA VAL A 104 9.89 8.92 -7.02
C VAL A 104 9.28 8.24 -8.25
N GLU A 105 9.94 8.34 -9.40
CA GLU A 105 9.51 7.63 -10.60
C GLU A 105 9.87 6.15 -10.53
N LEU A 106 8.94 5.28 -10.90
CA LEU A 106 9.11 3.82 -10.88
C LEU A 106 10.08 3.32 -11.97
N THR A 107 10.48 4.16 -12.93
CA THR A 107 11.57 3.85 -13.87
C THR A 107 12.93 3.77 -13.17
N THR A 108 13.07 4.40 -12.01
CA THR A 108 14.31 4.44 -11.21
C THR A 108 14.44 3.25 -10.27
N ILE A 109 13.33 2.58 -9.95
CA ILE A 109 13.28 1.41 -9.07
C ILE A 109 12.89 0.24 -9.96
N GLY A 110 13.87 -0.56 -10.39
CA GLY A 110 13.64 -1.71 -11.27
C GLY A 110 12.46 -2.56 -10.78
N TRP A 111 11.71 -3.14 -11.71
CA TRP A 111 10.45 -3.88 -11.51
C TRP A 111 10.51 -5.08 -10.53
N TYR A 112 11.63 -5.35 -9.88
CA TYR A 112 11.91 -6.52 -9.06
C TYR A 112 11.26 -6.50 -7.66
N LEU A 113 10.27 -5.65 -7.40
CA LEU A 113 9.59 -5.54 -6.10
C LEU A 113 8.07 -5.81 -6.16
N LEU A 114 7.60 -6.41 -7.26
CA LEU A 114 6.24 -6.94 -7.38
C LEU A 114 6.27 -8.39 -7.90
#